data_AF-A0A3D2MMG5-F1
#
_entry.id   AF-A0A3D2MMG5-F1
#
_cell.length_a   1.000
_cell.length_b   1.000
_cell.length_c   1.000
_cell.angle_alpha   90.00
_cell.angle_beta   90.00
_cell.angle_gamma   90.00
#
_symmetry.space_group_name_H-M   'P 1'
#
loop_
_entity.id
_entity.type
_entity.pdbx_description
1 polymer ?
#
loop_
_entity_poly.entity_id
_entity_poly.type
_entity_poly.pdbx_seq_one_letter_code
_entity_poly.pdbx_strand_id
1 'polypeptide(L)'
;AIPVRPGVRGACEILGLDPLTIANEGKLLAIVAPEVAEAALAAMRAHALGHEAAIIGTVQAEPAGMVFLRTDIGGVRVLDMLVGDPLPRIC
;
A
#
# COMPACT_ATOMS: atom_id res chain seq x y z
N ALA A 1 4.36 -7.86 -2.90
CA ALA A 1 3.68 -6.96 -3.86
C ALA A 1 2.48 -6.33 -3.17
N ILE A 2 2.13 -5.07 -3.48
CA ILE A 2 0.96 -4.39 -2.91
C ILE A 2 -0.30 -4.92 -3.61
N PRO A 3 -1.30 -5.48 -2.88
CA PRO A 3 -2.52 -5.97 -3.49
C PRO A 3 -3.36 -4.84 -4.10
N VAL A 4 -3.54 -4.87 -5.42
CA VAL A 4 -4.42 -3.96 -6.15
C VAL A 4 -5.27 -4.81 -7.09
N ARG A 5 -6.59 -4.67 -6.99
CA ARG A 5 -7.53 -5.44 -7.82
C ARG A 5 -7.35 -5.07 -9.30
N PRO A 6 -7.44 -6.04 -10.24
CA PRO A 6 -7.26 -5.76 -11.67
C PRO A 6 -8.16 -4.64 -12.21
N GLY A 7 -9.43 -4.59 -11.79
CA GLY A 7 -10.34 -3.52 -12.19
C GLY A 7 -9.96 -2.14 -11.66
N VAL A 8 -9.39 -2.05 -10.45
CA VAL A 8 -8.88 -0.80 -9.88
C VAL A 8 -7.64 -0.35 -10.64
N ARG A 9 -6.72 -1.27 -10.95
CA ARG A 9 -5.52 -0.98 -11.75
C ARG A 9 -5.90 -0.42 -13.13
N GLY A 10 -6.78 -1.10 -13.86
CA GLY A 10 -7.22 -0.64 -15.18
C GLY A 10 -7.93 0.71 -15.13
N ALA A 11 -8.76 0.96 -14.12
CA ALA A 11 -9.40 2.27 -13.95
C ALA A 11 -8.37 3.39 -13.67
N CYS A 12 -7.39 3.13 -12.80
CA CYS A 12 -6.32 4.08 -12.50
C CYS A 12 -5.48 4.40 -13.74
N GLU A 13 -5.16 3.40 -14.55
CA GLU A 13 -4.42 3.57 -15.82
C GLU A 13 -5.17 4.47 -16.81
N ILE A 14 -6.47 4.25 -16.98
CA ILE A 14 -7.31 5.06 -17.89
C ILE A 14 -7.42 6.52 -17.38
N LEU A 15 -7.54 6.71 -16.08
CA LEU A 15 -7.76 8.02 -15.45
C LEU A 15 -6.47 8.79 -15.15
N GLY A 16 -5.29 8.18 -15.37
CA GLY A 16 -4.01 8.79 -15.03
C GLY A 16 -3.80 8.95 -13.52
N LEU A 17 -4.36 8.04 -12.72
CA LEU A 17 -4.25 8.06 -11.26
C LEU A 17 -3.25 7.00 -10.76
N ASP A 18 -2.62 7.25 -9.60
CA ASP A 18 -1.84 6.23 -8.89
C ASP A 18 -2.73 5.58 -7.81
N PRO A 19 -2.94 4.26 -7.80
CA PRO A 19 -3.77 3.61 -6.77
C PRO A 19 -3.23 3.79 -5.34
N LEU A 20 -1.94 4.14 -5.18
CA LEU A 20 -1.33 4.39 -3.88
C LEU A 20 -1.65 5.78 -3.31
N THR A 21 -2.27 6.67 -4.10
CA THR A 21 -2.54 8.06 -3.71
C THR A 21 -4.02 8.36 -3.53
N ILE A 22 -4.88 7.35 -3.63
CA ILE A 22 -6.34 7.48 -3.50
C ILE A 22 -6.79 6.99 -2.11
N ALA A 23 -7.77 7.68 -1.54
CA ALA A 23 -8.35 7.32 -0.24
C ALA A 23 -8.90 5.88 -0.22
N ASN A 24 -8.73 5.21 0.92
CA ASN A 24 -9.30 3.89 1.21
C ASN A 24 -10.23 4.01 2.43
N GLU A 25 -11.48 3.53 2.34
CA GLU A 25 -12.48 3.61 3.43
C GLU A 25 -12.72 2.29 4.18
N GLY A 26 -11.79 1.34 4.10
CA GLY A 26 -11.96 0.03 4.73
C GLY A 26 -10.67 -0.76 4.82
N LYS A 27 -9.54 -0.05 4.93
CA LYS A 27 -8.20 -0.63 4.98
C LYS A 27 -7.45 -0.07 6.17
N LEU A 28 -6.47 -0.83 6.63
CA LEU A 28 -5.52 -0.40 7.64
C LEU A 28 -4.10 -0.67 7.14
N LEU A 29 -3.15 0.10 7.68
CA LEU A 29 -1.73 -0.20 7.60
C LEU A 29 -1.25 -0.58 9.00
N ALA A 30 -0.51 -1.68 9.12
CA ALA A 30 0.04 -2.13 10.39
C ALA A 30 1.57 -2.24 10.30
N ILE A 31 2.26 -1.71 11.30
CA ILE A 31 3.69 -1.87 11.50
C ILE A 31 3.86 -2.78 12.72
N VAL A 32 4.58 -3.88 12.54
CA VAL A 32 4.76 -4.92 13.57
C VAL A 32 6.22 -5.31 13.66
N ALA A 33 6.62 -5.90 14.79
CA ALA A 33 7.96 -6.46 14.94
C ALA A 33 8.17 -7.64 13.96
N PRO A 34 9.38 -7.81 13.39
CA PRO A 34 9.62 -8.80 12.35
C PRO A 34 9.32 -10.24 12.81
N GLU A 35 9.56 -10.55 14.07
CA GLU A 35 9.30 -11.86 14.68
C GLU A 35 7.81 -12.24 14.76
N VAL A 36 6.90 -11.27 14.66
CA VAL A 36 5.44 -11.51 14.69
C VAL A 36 4.76 -11.24 13.35
N ALA A 37 5.49 -10.87 12.30
CA ALA A 37 4.93 -10.45 11.02
C ALA A 37 4.01 -11.52 10.39
N GLU A 38 4.45 -12.77 10.35
CA GLU A 38 3.66 -13.87 9.79
C GLU A 38 2.42 -14.21 10.63
N ALA A 39 2.54 -14.16 11.97
CA ALA A 39 1.42 -14.39 12.86
C ALA A 39 0.34 -13.29 12.72
N ALA A 40 0.77 -12.02 12.63
CA ALA A 40 -0.12 -10.89 12.38
C ALA A 40 -0.81 -11.01 11.01
N LEU A 41 -0.06 -11.38 9.95
CA LEU A 41 -0.61 -11.59 8.62
C LEU A 41 -1.65 -12.72 8.61
N ALA A 42 -1.36 -13.84 9.28
CA ALA A 42 -2.30 -14.96 9.41
C ALA A 42 -3.59 -14.54 10.13
N ALA A 43 -3.48 -13.78 11.22
CA ALA A 43 -4.63 -13.27 11.96
C ALA A 43 -5.50 -12.33 11.08
N MET A 44 -4.89 -11.45 10.29
CA MET A 44 -5.62 -10.58 9.36
C MET A 44 -6.33 -11.39 8.28
N ARG A 45 -5.64 -12.38 7.69
CA ARG A 45 -6.21 -13.21 6.62
C ARG A 45 -7.33 -14.14 7.08
N ALA A 46 -7.35 -14.50 8.36
CA ALA A 46 -8.44 -15.27 8.96
C ALA A 46 -9.76 -14.48 9.05
N HIS A 47 -9.70 -13.14 9.02
CA HIS A 47 -10.88 -12.29 9.02
C HIS A 47 -11.37 -12.04 7.59
N ALA A 48 -12.69 -12.11 7.36
CA ALA A 48 -13.27 -11.96 6.02
C ALA A 48 -12.86 -10.65 5.31
N LEU A 49 -12.78 -9.54 6.05
CA LEU A 49 -12.35 -8.24 5.51
C LEU A 49 -10.83 -8.13 5.27
N GLY A 50 -10.03 -9.04 5.84
CA GLY A 50 -8.57 -9.02 5.78
C GLY A 50 -7.95 -10.14 4.92
N HIS A 51 -8.76 -10.95 4.23
CA HIS A 51 -8.28 -12.09 3.44
C HIS A 51 -7.23 -11.72 2.37
N GLU A 52 -7.26 -10.49 1.85
CA GLU A 52 -6.27 -9.97 0.88
C GLU A 52 -5.06 -9.28 1.55
N ALA A 53 -4.91 -9.33 2.88
CA ALA A 53 -3.79 -8.71 3.57
C ALA A 53 -2.45 -9.25 3.07
N ALA A 54 -1.42 -8.40 3.08
CA ALA A 54 -0.08 -8.75 2.62
C ALA A 54 0.98 -7.97 3.39
N ILE A 55 2.15 -8.59 3.59
CA ILE A 55 3.36 -7.85 3.96
C ILE A 55 3.85 -7.12 2.71
N ILE A 56 3.91 -5.79 2.78
CA ILE A 56 4.23 -4.93 1.64
C ILE A 56 5.58 -4.22 1.74
N GLY A 57 6.31 -4.39 2.85
CA GLY A 57 7.61 -3.76 3.05
C GLY A 57 8.19 -3.98 4.43
N THR A 58 9.27 -3.27 4.70
CA THR A 58 10.04 -3.30 5.95
C THR A 58 10.43 -1.88 6.32
N VAL A 59 10.42 -1.57 7.61
CA VAL A 59 10.96 -0.29 8.11
C VAL A 59 12.48 -0.38 8.18
N GLN A 60 13.16 0.66 7.71
CA GLN A 60 14.61 0.82 7.84
C GLN A 60 14.91 2.09 8.65
N ALA A 61 16.04 2.13 9.34
CA ALA A 61 16.43 3.27 10.17
C ALA A 61 16.73 4.53 9.32
N GLU A 62 17.31 4.33 8.14
CA GLU A 62 17.73 5.41 7.25
C GLU A 62 17.42 5.08 5.79
N PRO A 63 17.14 6.10 4.96
CA PRO A 63 16.93 7.50 5.34
C PRO A 63 15.56 7.70 6.01
N ALA A 64 15.54 8.46 7.11
CA ALA A 64 14.32 8.71 7.87
C ALA A 64 13.33 9.57 7.07
N GLY A 65 12.03 9.30 7.24
CA GLY A 65 10.96 10.10 6.62
C GLY A 65 10.73 9.84 5.13
N MET A 66 11.35 8.79 4.56
CA MET A 66 11.19 8.44 3.14
C MET A 66 10.54 7.08 2.97
N VAL A 67 9.76 6.93 1.90
CA VAL A 67 9.16 5.66 1.47
C VAL A 67 9.69 5.30 0.08
N PHE A 68 10.26 4.10 -0.04
CA PHE A 68 10.81 3.61 -1.31
C PHE A 68 9.94 2.48 -1.86
N LEU A 69 9.54 2.61 -3.13
CA LEU A 69 8.83 1.59 -3.86
C LEU A 69 9.78 0.85 -4.79
N ARG A 70 9.86 -0.47 -4.63
CA ARG A 70 10.50 -1.35 -5.60
C ARG A 70 9.51 -1.67 -6.72
N THR A 71 9.88 -1.37 -7.95
CA THR A 71 9.05 -1.62 -9.14
C THR A 71 9.22 -3.06 -9.62
N ASP A 72 8.27 -3.54 -10.42
CA ASP A 72 8.28 -4.92 -10.94
C ASP A 72 9.49 -5.20 -11.85
N ILE A 73 10.07 -4.16 -12.46
CA ILE A 73 11.29 -4.23 -13.27
C ILE A 73 12.59 -4.09 -12.44
N GLY A 74 12.50 -4.09 -11.10
CA GLY A 74 13.64 -4.07 -10.19
C GLY A 74 14.19 -2.67 -9.87
N GLY A 75 13.59 -1.61 -10.41
CA GLY A 75 13.94 -0.23 -10.07
C GLY A 75 13.42 0.18 -8.69
N VAL A 76 13.90 1.32 -8.19
CA VAL A 76 13.41 1.93 -6.95
C VAL A 76 13.02 3.37 -7.23
N ARG A 77 11.85 3.79 -6.75
CA ARG A 77 11.41 5.20 -6.75
C ARG A 77 10.99 5.63 -5.35
N VAL A 78 11.08 6.93 -5.07
CA VAL A 78 10.49 7.52 -3.87
C VAL A 78 8.97 7.64 -4.06
N LEU A 79 8.20 7.29 -3.03
CA LEU A 79 6.79 7.63 -2.93
C LEU A 79 6.67 8.91 -2.11
N ASP A 80 6.51 10.03 -2.83
CA ASP A 80 6.41 11.34 -2.22
C ASP A 80 5.04 11.56 -1.58
N MET A 81 5.03 12.42 -0.57
CA MET A 81 3.79 12.94 0.00
C MET A 81 3.04 13.74 -1.07
N LEU A 82 1.72 13.55 -1.13
CA LEU A 82 0.86 14.31 -2.01
C LEU A 82 0.86 15.80 -1.63
N VAL A 83 0.87 16.65 -2.65
CA VAL A 83 0.61 18.10 -2.50
C VAL A 83 -0.89 18.35 -2.24
N GLY A 84 -1.76 17.44 -2.69
CA GLY A 84 -3.21 17.44 -2.46
C GLY A 84 -3.86 16.16 -3.00
N ASP A 85 -5.09 15.85 -2.59
CA ASP A 85 -5.84 14.70 -3.08
C ASP A 85 -6.23 14.90 -4.56
N PRO A 86 -6.01 13.92 -5.45
CA PRO A 86 -6.38 14.03 -6.86
C PRO A 86 -7.90 14.10 -7.10
N LEU A 87 -8.73 13.68 -6.14
CA LEU A 87 -10.17 13.53 -6.32
C LEU A 87 -10.96 14.46 -5.38
N PRO A 88 -11.68 15.46 -5.92
CA PRO A 88 -12.46 16.38 -5.08
C PRO A 88 -13.62 15.65 -4.41
N ARG A 89 -13.80 15.88 -3.10
CA ARG A 89 -14.88 15.31 -2.28
C ARG A 89 -14.89 13.78 -2.25
N ILE A 90 -13.72 13.17 -2.18
CA ILE A 90 -13.60 11.71 -2.10
C ILE A 90 -14.05 11.15 -0.75
N CYS A 91 -14.10 11.98 0.31
CA CYS A 91 -14.64 11.67 1.63
C CYS A 91 -15.03 12.96 2.37
#